data_AF-A0A4R4A456-F1
#
_entry.id   AF-A0A4R4A456-F1
#
_cell.length_a   1.000
_cell.length_b   1.000
_cell.length_c   1.000
_cell.angle_alpha   90.00
_cell.angle_beta   90.00
_cell.angle_gamma   90.00
#
_symmetry.space_group_name_H-M   'P 1'
#
loop_
_entity.id
_entity.type
_entity.pdbx_description
1 polymer ?
#
loop_
_entity_poly.entity_id
_entity_poly.type
_entity_poly.pdbx_seq_one_letter_code
_entity_poly.pdbx_strand_id
1 'polypeptide(L)' 'MISGINQGLQGIRVGTEGVRQNAAEIASAQTLNGQGSTRELTEPLVEQTQNLRQVEASSKVVAAGDEMIGSLIDVMA' A
#
# COMPACT_ATOMS: atom_id res chain seq x y z
N MET A 1 5.67 8.12 18.71
CA MET A 1 6.71 7.47 17.89
C MET A 1 6.38 6.00 17.62
N ILE A 2 6.27 5.13 18.64
CA ILE A 2 5.80 3.73 18.45
C ILE A 2 4.40 3.68 17.83
N SER A 3 3.53 4.62 18.20
CA SER A 3 2.22 4.81 17.58
C SER A 3 2.31 5.08 16.07
N GLY A 4 3.28 5.87 15.60
CA GLY A 4 3.46 6.17 14.18
C GLY A 4 3.95 4.97 13.36
N ILE A 5 4.90 4.19 13.92
CA ILE A 5 5.37 2.94 13.29
C ILE A 5 4.24 1.93 13.18
N ASN A 6 3.43 1.76 14.24
CA ASN A 6 2.28 0.86 14.21
C ASN A 6 1.23 1.29 13.17
N GLN A 7 0.99 2.59 13.01
CA GLN A 7 0.12 3.13 11.97
C GLN A 7 0.70 2.90 10.57
N GLY A 8 2.01 3.05 10.38
CA GLY A 8 2.70 2.69 9.13
C GLY A 8 2.57 1.20 8.80
N LEU A 9 2.78 0.31 9.79
CA LEU A 9 2.58 -1.13 9.58
C LEU A 9 1.12 -1.51 9.29
N GLN A 10 0.16 -0.80 9.89
CA GLN A 10 -1.26 -0.97 9.57
C GLN A 10 -1.58 -0.50 8.15
N GLY A 11 -1.06 0.66 7.75
CA GLY A 11 -1.23 1.20 6.40
C GLY A 11 -0.63 0.32 5.32
N ILE A 12 0.54 -0.29 5.56
CA ILE A 12 1.13 -1.30 4.67
C ILE A 12 0.17 -2.49 4.53
N ARG A 13 -0.32 -3.06 5.64
CA ARG A 13 -1.23 -4.21 5.60
C ARG A 13 -2.51 -3.92 4.82
N VAL A 14 -3.17 -2.81 5.13
CA VAL A 14 -4.41 -2.40 4.45
C VAL A 14 -4.16 -2.15 2.96
N GLY A 15 -3.11 -1.41 2.61
CA GLY A 15 -2.77 -1.16 1.20
C GLY A 15 -2.44 -2.44 0.45
N THR A 16 -1.68 -3.38 1.05
CA THR A 16 -1.38 -4.66 0.40
C THR A 16 -2.61 -5.52 0.19
N GLU A 17 -3.57 -5.49 1.10
CA GLU A 17 -4.84 -6.22 0.94
C GLU A 17 -5.69 -5.62 -0.17
N GLY A 18 -5.79 -4.28 -0.23
CA GLY A 18 -6.46 -3.58 -1.32
C GLY A 18 -5.84 -3.87 -2.69
N VAL A 19 -4.50 -3.90 -2.78
CA VAL A 19 -3.81 -4.29 -4.03
C VAL A 19 -4.20 -5.71 -4.48
N ARG A 20 -4.26 -6.67 -3.54
CA ARG A 20 -4.67 -8.06 -3.85
C ARG A 20 -6.12 -8.12 -4.33
N GLN A 21 -7.01 -7.40 -3.66
CA GLN A 21 -8.43 -7.33 -4.02
C GLN A 21 -8.60 -6.76 -5.43
N ASN A 22 -8.02 -5.59 -5.72
CA ASN A 22 -8.11 -5.00 -7.05
C ASN A 22 -7.46 -5.87 -8.13
N ALA A 23 -6.37 -6.59 -7.81
CA ALA A 23 -5.77 -7.54 -8.76
C ALA A 23 -6.73 -8.69 -9.10
N ALA A 24 -7.48 -9.20 -8.13
CA ALA A 24 -8.49 -10.23 -8.36
C ALA A 24 -9.67 -9.70 -9.21
N GLU A 25 -10.08 -8.45 -8.98
CA GLU A 25 -11.13 -7.77 -9.78
C GLU A 25 -10.68 -7.51 -11.22
N ILE A 26 -9.43 -7.07 -11.43
CA ILE A 26 -8.85 -6.89 -12.76
C ILE A 26 -8.78 -8.23 -13.51
N ALA A 27 -8.32 -9.28 -12.83
CA ALA A 27 -8.22 -10.61 -13.41
C ALA A 27 -9.61 -11.18 -13.78
N SER A 28 -10.62 -10.98 -12.92
CA SER A 28 -12.00 -11.45 -13.19
C SER A 28 -12.69 -10.66 -14.31
N ALA A 29 -12.46 -9.35 -14.40
CA ALA A 29 -12.95 -8.52 -15.50
C ALA A 29 -12.36 -8.95 -16.86
N GLN A 30 -11.12 -9.44 -16.88
CA GLN A 30 -10.50 -10.03 -18.07
C GLN A 30 -11.12 -11.37 -18.47
N THR A 31 -11.47 -12.23 -17.52
CA THR A 31 -11.98 -13.58 -17.80
C THR A 31 -13.47 -13.61 -18.15
N LEU A 32 -14.29 -12.70 -17.62
CA LEU A 32 -15.75 -12.72 -17.80
C LEU A 32 -16.23 -12.14 -19.13
N ASN A 33 -15.52 -11.15 -19.70
CA ASN A 33 -16.02 -10.41 -20.87
C ASN A 33 -15.23 -10.64 -22.17
N GLY A 34 -14.07 -11.31 -22.15
CA GLY A 34 -13.19 -11.48 -23.32
C GLY A 34 -12.60 -10.18 -23.90
N GLN A 35 -13.20 -9.05 -23.54
CA GLN A 35 -12.85 -7.64 -23.70
C GLN A 35 -13.51 -6.94 -22.51
N GLY A 36 -12.91 -7.00 -21.31
CA GLY A 36 -13.39 -6.18 -20.18
C GLY A 36 -13.52 -4.73 -20.66
N SER A 37 -14.70 -4.12 -20.50
CA SER A 37 -14.88 -2.78 -21.05
C SER A 37 -13.87 -1.86 -20.36
N THR A 38 -13.23 -0.94 -21.09
CA THR A 38 -12.24 -0.02 -20.52
C THR A 38 -12.75 0.69 -19.27
N ARG A 39 -14.08 0.90 -19.20
CA ARG A 39 -14.76 1.47 -18.03
C ARG A 39 -14.77 0.54 -16.81
N GLU A 40 -14.99 -0.76 -17.00
CA GLU A 40 -14.97 -1.77 -15.91
C GLU A 40 -13.58 -1.98 -15.31
N LEU A 41 -12.53 -1.78 -16.12
CA LEU A 41 -11.13 -1.87 -15.66
C LEU A 41 -10.61 -0.57 -15.04
N THR A 42 -11.21 0.58 -15.35
CA THR A 42 -10.68 1.88 -14.92
C THR A 42 -10.71 2.04 -13.40
N GLU A 43 -11.83 1.71 -12.77
CA GLU A 43 -12.01 1.82 -11.32
C GLU A 43 -10.99 0.95 -10.54
N PRO A 44 -10.90 -0.38 -10.75
CA PRO A 44 -9.97 -1.20 -9.98
C PRO A 44 -8.50 -0.85 -10.26
N LEU A 45 -8.15 -0.33 -11.45
CA LEU A 45 -6.79 0.17 -11.73
C LEU A 45 -6.45 1.46 -10.96
N VAL A 46 -7.41 2.39 -10.88
CA VAL A 46 -7.24 3.63 -10.12
C VAL A 46 -7.16 3.34 -8.63
N GLU A 47 -8.00 2.45 -8.11
CA GLU A 47 -7.94 1.98 -6.73
C GLU A 47 -6.63 1.23 -6.44
N GLN A 48 -6.17 0.36 -7.34
CA GLN A 48 -4.90 -0.34 -7.18
C GLN A 48 -3.74 0.65 -7.06
N THR A 49 -3.75 1.72 -7.85
CA THR A 49 -2.73 2.79 -7.76
C THR A 49 -2.80 3.53 -6.42
N GLN A 50 -4.00 3.79 -5.91
CA GLN A 50 -4.17 4.43 -4.60
C GLN A 50 -3.66 3.52 -3.47
N ASN A 51 -3.98 2.23 -3.53
CA ASN A 51 -3.53 1.23 -2.57
C ASN A 51 -1.99 1.09 -2.58
N LEU A 52 -1.36 1.10 -3.75
CA LEU A 52 0.11 1.15 -3.87
C LEU A 52 0.70 2.39 -3.21
N ARG A 53 0.15 3.58 -3.49
CA ARG A 53 0.60 4.82 -2.85
C ARG A 53 0.43 4.78 -1.33
N GLN A 54 -0.62 4.15 -0.82
CA GLN A 54 -0.83 3.96 0.61
C GLN A 54 0.29 3.09 1.20
N VAL A 55 0.68 2.00 0.54
CA VAL A 55 1.81 1.16 0.97
C VAL A 55 3.12 1.96 0.98
N GLU A 56 3.38 2.72 -0.10
CA GLU A 56 4.59 3.56 -0.22
C GLU A 56 4.66 4.66 0.84
N ALA A 57 3.54 5.35 1.09
CA ALA A 57 3.49 6.38 2.13
C ALA A 57 3.72 5.76 3.52
N SER A 58 3.11 4.61 3.77
CA SER A 58 3.22 3.93 5.05
C SER A 58 4.61 3.34 5.29
N SER A 59 5.29 2.86 4.24
CA SER A 59 6.68 2.40 4.33
C SER A 59 7.65 3.53 4.64
N LYS A 60 7.43 4.72 4.09
CA LYS A 60 8.20 5.93 4.45
C LYS A 60 8.04 6.30 5.92
N VAL A 61 6.84 6.17 6.48
CA VAL A 61 6.60 6.42 7.92
C VAL A 61 7.39 5.44 8.79
N VAL A 62 7.41 4.15 8.43
CA VAL A 62 8.19 3.14 9.15
C VAL A 62 9.68 3.43 9.05
N ALA A 63 10.18 3.74 7.84
CA ALA A 63 11.59 4.08 7.60
C ALA A 63 12.05 5.30 8.39
N ALA A 64 11.25 6.38 8.40
CA ALA A 64 11.55 7.57 9.20
C ALA A 64 11.56 7.27 10.72
N GLY A 65 10.68 6.36 11.17
CA GLY A 65 10.68 5.88 12.54
C GLY A 65 11.96 5.12 12.90
N ASP A 66 12.44 4.26 11.99
CA ASP A 66 13.68 3.49 12.14
C ASP A 66 14.91 4.39 12.16
N GLU A 67 15.02 5.34 11.22
CA GLU A 67 16.11 6.32 11.14
C GLU A 67 16.18 7.20 12.41
N MET A 68 15.04 7.62 12.95
CA MET A 68 15.02 8.37 14.20
C MET A 68 15.51 7.51 15.38
N ILE A 69 15.11 6.24 15.47
CA ILE A 69 15.61 5.33 16.52
C ILE A 69 17.13 5.13 16.36
N GLY A 70 17.60 4.91 15.14
CA GLY A 70 19.03 4.76 14.83
C GLY A 70 19.85 5.98 15.24
N SER A 71 19.38 7.19 14.89
CA SER A 71 20.06 8.44 15.27
C SER A 71 20.07 8.67 16.78
N LEU A 72 19.01 8.29 17.51
CA LEU A 72 19.00 8.35 18.98
C LEU A 72 20.03 7.39 19.59
N ILE A 73 20.17 6.19 19.03
CA ILE A 73 21.17 5.21 19.48
C ILE A 73 22.59 5.74 19.25
N ASP A 74 22.85 6.34 18.07
CA ASP A 74 24.16 6.89 17.71
C ASP A 74 24.58 8.05 18.63
N VAL A 75 23.64 8.92 19.03
CA VAL A 75 23.91 10.01 19.99
C VAL A 75 24.24 9.51 21.40
N MET A 76 23.74 8.33 21.79
CA MET A 76 23.97 7.75 23.11
C MET A 76 25.24 6.89 23.20
N ALA A 77 25.81 6.49 22.04
CA ALA A 77 27.03 5.68 21.95
C ALA A 77 28.29 6.54 22.14
#